data_AF-A0A8C0QQN0-F1
#
_entry.id   AF-A0A8C0QQN0-F1
#
_cell.length_a   1.000
_cell.length_b   1.000
_cell.length_c   1.000
_cell.angle_alpha   90.00
_cell.angle_beta   90.00
_cell.angle_gamma   90.00
#
_symmetry.space_group_name_H-M   'P 1'
#
loop_
_entity.id
_entity.type
_entity.pdbx_description
1 polymer ?
#
loop_
_entity_poly.entity_id
_entity_poly.type
_entity_poly.pdbx_seq_one_letter_code
_entity_poly.pdbx_strand_id
1 'polypeptide(L)'
;MSQSTSSRLADSPQLSRTSLLNILGSPQPETMSLPDSMSPTPKSGTPLPGPSQLPLGAVCLDGDWESREELRLRELEEARARAAQMEKTMRWWSDCTANWREKWSKVRAERNKAREEVRQLRQKLETLTKELTSLKRERQEVLNENEQLGKEMARLKGEEGFQEQEPVRDVGSDKLSKNKEFELMENILKSKQEGPECWDQRSSVSVRTSFTRPERNRLLWEDMSVLEEDATKVTALKLRLDESQKVLLKEREDKLSLSKSIEKLEGELSQWKIKYEELNKNKQEVLKQLNILKELHQDELGRISEDLEDELGARSSMDKKLAELRTEMERLQAENAAEWGKRERLETEKLNLERENKKLRAQIEDLEEVLARKRRQTASALDTDLKTIQAELFEKNKELADLKHIHSKLKKQYQEKTAELAHANRRVEQHEAEVKKLRLRVEELKKELAQAEDELDEAHNQARKLQRSLDEQTEQSENLQVQLEHLQSRLRRQQNTPLFGKIRSSRFGPDDPDDGTSDLDEDEDLQIQVP
;
A
#
# COMPACT_ATOMS: atom_id res chain seq x y z
N MET A 1 -59.25 28.66 8.12
CA MET A 1 -58.40 29.84 7.86
C MET A 1 -56.96 29.39 8.04
N SER A 2 -56.32 29.09 6.92
CA SER A 2 -54.94 28.61 6.83
C SER A 2 -54.04 29.81 6.58
N GLN A 3 -53.00 30.01 7.39
CA GLN A 3 -51.92 30.93 7.03
C GLN A 3 -50.71 30.11 6.57
N SER A 4 -50.50 30.24 5.27
CA SER A 4 -49.40 29.71 4.48
C SER A 4 -48.11 30.47 4.80
N THR A 5 -47.04 29.76 5.15
CA THR A 5 -45.68 30.30 5.05
C THR A 5 -45.01 29.72 3.82
N SER A 6 -44.79 30.62 2.87
CA SER A 6 -44.23 30.42 1.55
C SER A 6 -42.78 29.93 1.60
N SER A 7 -42.51 28.88 0.81
CA SER A 7 -41.18 28.39 0.46
C SER A 7 -40.37 29.47 -0.27
N ARG A 8 -39.11 29.70 0.13
CA ARG A 8 -38.09 30.36 -0.71
C ARG A 8 -36.95 29.38 -0.97
N LEU A 9 -36.91 28.94 -2.24
CA LEU A 9 -35.78 28.31 -2.91
C LEU A 9 -34.82 29.42 -3.40
N ALA A 10 -33.55 29.35 -3.01
CA ALA A 10 -32.36 29.95 -3.62
C ALA A 10 -31.16 29.48 -2.75
N ASP A 11 -29.99 29.05 -3.19
CA ASP A 11 -29.33 29.03 -4.48
C ASP A 11 -28.35 27.84 -4.44
N SER A 12 -28.36 26.96 -5.44
CA SER A 12 -27.31 25.96 -5.64
C SER A 12 -26.31 26.52 -6.66
N PRO A 13 -25.00 26.48 -6.42
CA PRO A 13 -24.03 26.98 -7.39
C PRO A 13 -24.05 26.11 -8.65
N GLN A 14 -24.30 26.75 -9.79
CA GLN A 14 -24.20 26.19 -11.13
C GLN A 14 -22.75 25.73 -11.39
N LEU A 15 -22.48 24.44 -11.21
CA LEU A 15 -21.25 23.83 -11.71
C LEU A 15 -21.36 23.65 -13.22
N SER A 16 -20.54 24.40 -13.95
CA SER A 16 -20.44 24.40 -15.41
C SER A 16 -20.22 22.98 -15.98
N ARG A 17 -21.02 22.63 -17.00
CA ARG A 17 -20.94 21.38 -17.78
C ARG A 17 -19.55 21.04 -18.35
N THR A 18 -18.63 22.00 -18.37
CA THR A 18 -17.24 21.83 -18.80
C THR A 18 -16.37 21.03 -17.83
N SER A 19 -16.75 20.92 -16.55
CA SER A 19 -15.93 20.21 -15.56
C SER A 19 -16.16 18.69 -15.52
N LEU A 20 -17.23 18.19 -16.17
CA LEU A 20 -17.57 16.76 -16.19
C LEU A 20 -16.94 16.00 -17.38
N LEU A 21 -16.38 16.71 -18.37
CA LEU A 21 -15.70 16.08 -19.51
C LEU A 21 -14.24 15.71 -19.22
N ASN A 22 -13.63 16.23 -18.15
CA ASN A 22 -12.26 15.85 -17.74
C ASN A 22 -12.18 14.54 -16.94
N ILE A 23 -13.31 13.92 -16.57
CA ILE A 23 -13.34 12.71 -15.71
C ILE A 23 -13.68 11.43 -16.51
N LEU A 24 -13.97 11.54 -17.81
CA LEU A 24 -14.30 10.39 -18.68
C LEU A 24 -13.31 10.18 -19.86
N GLY A 25 -12.06 10.62 -19.72
CA GLY A 25 -11.00 10.27 -20.66
C GLY A 25 -10.40 8.90 -20.34
N SER A 26 -10.72 7.88 -21.14
CA SER A 26 -9.94 6.64 -21.20
C SER A 26 -8.50 6.95 -21.59
N PRO A 27 -7.46 6.51 -20.86
CA PRO A 27 -6.11 6.56 -21.38
C PRO A 27 -5.93 5.37 -22.33
N GLN A 28 -5.74 5.66 -23.62
CA GLN A 28 -5.09 4.74 -24.54
C GLN A 28 -3.64 4.47 -24.06
N PRO A 29 -3.06 3.30 -24.36
CA PRO A 29 -1.71 2.99 -23.93
C PRO A 29 -0.73 3.82 -24.77
N GLU A 30 -0.10 4.81 -24.14
CA GLU A 30 1.09 5.42 -24.71
C GLU A 30 2.19 4.34 -24.78
N THR A 31 2.50 3.94 -26.01
CA THR A 31 3.72 3.22 -26.37
C THR A 31 4.91 4.01 -25.84
N MET A 32 5.63 3.46 -24.85
CA MET A 32 6.92 3.97 -24.40
C MET A 32 7.87 4.05 -25.59
N SER A 33 8.07 5.27 -26.09
CA SER A 33 9.15 5.59 -27.01
C SER A 33 10.41 5.73 -26.17
N LEU A 34 11.35 4.79 -26.34
CA LEU A 34 12.70 4.90 -25.80
C LEU A 34 13.40 6.11 -26.45
N PRO A 35 14.12 6.96 -25.70
CA PRO A 35 15.05 7.90 -26.30
C PRO A 35 16.25 7.12 -26.84
N ASP A 36 16.47 7.23 -28.15
CA ASP A 36 17.72 6.88 -28.81
C ASP A 36 18.89 7.60 -28.11
N SER A 37 19.77 6.82 -27.50
CA SER A 37 21.13 7.24 -27.15
C SER A 37 22.03 6.02 -27.20
N MET A 38 22.37 5.67 -28.42
CA MET A 38 23.44 4.75 -28.79
C MET A 38 24.77 5.31 -28.26
N SER A 39 25.36 4.65 -27.26
CA SER A 39 26.79 4.78 -26.97
C SER A 39 27.56 3.82 -27.88
N PRO A 40 28.68 4.25 -28.51
CA PRO A 40 29.31 3.49 -29.58
C PRO A 40 30.11 2.32 -29.01
N THR A 41 30.05 1.19 -29.70
CA THR A 41 31.01 0.09 -29.57
C THR A 41 32.42 0.57 -29.93
N PRO A 42 33.47 0.25 -29.15
CA PRO A 42 34.82 0.43 -29.62
C PRO A 42 35.17 -0.71 -30.58
N LYS A 43 35.59 -0.33 -31.79
CA LYS A 43 36.18 -1.19 -32.80
C LYS A 43 37.54 -1.70 -32.32
N SER A 44 37.80 -2.96 -32.64
CA SER A 44 39.10 -3.62 -32.55
C SER A 44 40.16 -2.86 -33.37
N GLY A 45 41.36 -2.66 -32.81
CA GLY A 45 42.52 -2.04 -33.46
C GLY A 45 43.73 -1.91 -32.51
N THR A 46 44.68 -2.83 -32.64
CA THR A 46 45.95 -3.10 -31.89
C THR A 46 46.93 -1.90 -31.81
N PRO A 47 47.90 -1.82 -30.86
CA PRO A 47 49.09 -2.70 -30.84
C PRO A 47 49.61 -3.14 -29.44
N LEU A 48 50.45 -4.19 -29.43
CA LEU A 48 51.21 -4.73 -28.30
C LEU A 48 51.97 -3.66 -27.47
N PRO A 49 52.14 -3.92 -26.16
CA PRO A 49 53.41 -3.76 -25.49
C PRO A 49 53.97 -5.14 -25.09
N GLY A 50 55.21 -5.43 -25.44
CA GLY A 50 55.94 -6.57 -24.88
C GLY A 50 56.18 -6.37 -23.37
N PRO A 51 56.49 -7.46 -22.66
CA PRO A 51 57.72 -7.42 -21.88
C PRO A 51 58.53 -8.72 -21.95
N SER A 52 59.84 -8.51 -22.10
CA SER A 52 60.93 -9.05 -21.29
C SER A 52 60.93 -10.53 -20.89
N GLN A 53 61.99 -11.18 -21.38
CA GLN A 53 62.70 -12.36 -20.89
C GLN A 53 62.73 -12.41 -19.34
N LEU A 54 62.48 -13.53 -18.65
CA LEU A 54 63.36 -14.70 -18.32
C LEU A 54 62.61 -15.51 -17.20
N PRO A 55 63.11 -16.63 -16.65
CA PRO A 55 63.84 -17.77 -17.20
C PRO A 55 63.13 -19.12 -16.89
N LEU A 56 63.70 -20.23 -17.38
CA LEU A 56 63.47 -21.57 -16.85
C LEU A 56 63.58 -21.59 -15.33
N GLY A 57 62.58 -22.16 -14.66
CA GLY A 57 62.57 -22.37 -13.22
C GLY A 57 61.36 -23.21 -12.82
N ALA A 58 61.46 -24.52 -13.06
CA ALA A 58 60.60 -25.47 -12.38
C ALA A 58 60.89 -25.43 -10.87
N VAL A 59 59.88 -25.76 -10.07
CA VAL A 59 59.86 -25.88 -8.59
C VAL A 59 59.39 -24.61 -7.85
N CYS A 60 58.06 -24.40 -7.86
CA CYS A 60 57.20 -23.87 -6.77
C CYS A 60 55.81 -23.55 -7.34
N LEU A 61 54.99 -24.57 -7.66
CA LEU A 61 53.74 -24.42 -8.42
C LEU A 61 52.45 -24.74 -7.63
N ASP A 62 52.45 -24.74 -6.30
CA ASP A 62 51.22 -25.06 -5.53
C ASP A 62 50.55 -23.82 -4.91
N GLY A 63 51.28 -22.96 -4.20
CA GLY A 63 50.65 -21.88 -3.40
C GLY A 63 50.13 -20.65 -4.17
N ASP A 64 50.69 -20.34 -5.36
CA ASP A 64 50.24 -19.20 -6.17
C ASP A 64 48.96 -19.52 -6.97
N TRP A 65 48.79 -20.79 -7.33
CA TRP A 65 47.56 -21.30 -7.92
C TRP A 65 46.42 -21.33 -6.90
N GLU A 66 46.66 -21.79 -5.68
CA GLU A 66 45.68 -21.77 -4.59
C GLU A 66 45.22 -20.34 -4.27
N SER A 67 46.14 -19.39 -4.16
CA SER A 67 45.81 -17.98 -3.88
C SER A 67 44.98 -17.33 -4.99
N ARG A 68 45.28 -17.64 -6.25
CA ARG A 68 44.55 -17.14 -7.42
C ARG A 68 43.18 -17.81 -7.58
N GLU A 69 43.09 -19.10 -7.27
CA GLU A 69 41.82 -19.82 -7.26
C GLU A 69 40.93 -19.38 -6.10
N GLU A 70 41.49 -19.09 -4.92
CA GLU A 70 40.77 -18.47 -3.81
C GLU A 70 40.23 -17.09 -4.16
N LEU A 71 41.01 -16.25 -4.84
CA LEU A 71 40.54 -14.94 -5.29
C LEU A 71 39.39 -15.10 -6.29
N ARG A 72 39.52 -16.02 -7.25
CA ARG A 72 38.46 -16.34 -8.22
C ARG A 72 37.19 -16.85 -7.54
N LEU A 73 37.33 -17.69 -6.51
CA LEU A 73 36.21 -18.18 -5.71
C LEU A 73 35.52 -17.04 -4.96
N ARG A 74 36.27 -16.13 -4.32
CA ARG A 74 35.70 -14.93 -3.67
C ARG A 74 34.98 -14.02 -4.66
N GLU A 75 35.55 -13.79 -5.84
CA GLU A 75 34.91 -13.00 -6.90
C GLU A 75 33.60 -13.66 -7.39
N LEU A 76 33.60 -14.99 -7.54
CA LEU A 76 32.39 -15.76 -7.86
C LEU A 76 31.35 -15.69 -6.74
N GLU A 77 31.77 -15.78 -5.47
CA GLU A 77 30.92 -15.63 -4.30
C GLU A 77 30.28 -14.23 -4.25
N GLU A 78 31.07 -13.19 -4.52
CA GLU A 78 30.61 -11.81 -4.56
C GLU A 78 29.64 -11.58 -5.74
N ALA A 79 29.94 -12.14 -6.92
CA ALA A 79 29.04 -12.09 -8.06
C ALA A 79 27.71 -12.81 -7.77
N ARG A 80 27.74 -13.97 -7.11
CA ARG A 80 26.54 -14.69 -6.65
C ARG A 80 25.75 -13.88 -5.62
N ALA A 81 26.44 -13.23 -4.68
CA ALA A 81 25.81 -12.38 -3.68
C ALA A 81 25.11 -11.17 -4.33
N ARG A 82 25.76 -10.51 -5.30
CA ARG A 82 25.17 -9.41 -6.09
C ARG A 82 23.96 -9.89 -6.90
N ALA A 83 24.07 -11.06 -7.56
CA ALA A 83 22.95 -11.65 -8.30
C ALA A 83 21.76 -11.99 -7.39
N ALA A 84 22.01 -12.58 -6.21
CA ALA A 84 20.97 -12.86 -5.22
C ALA A 84 20.28 -11.57 -4.71
N GLN A 85 21.03 -10.48 -4.56
CA GLN A 85 20.47 -9.19 -4.18
C GLN A 85 19.63 -8.57 -5.30
N MET A 86 20.08 -8.67 -6.55
CA MET A 86 19.29 -8.26 -7.72
C MET A 86 17.99 -9.06 -7.82
N GLU A 87 18.05 -10.38 -7.59
CA GLU A 87 16.86 -11.24 -7.57
C GLU A 87 15.86 -10.85 -6.49
N LYS A 88 16.32 -10.52 -5.28
CA LYS A 88 15.44 -10.00 -4.21
C LYS A 88 14.76 -8.71 -4.65
N THR A 89 15.52 -7.82 -5.27
CA THR A 89 15.00 -6.53 -5.78
C THR A 89 13.96 -6.77 -6.88
N MET A 90 14.23 -7.67 -7.84
CA MET A 90 13.27 -8.02 -8.89
C MET A 90 12.00 -8.68 -8.34
N ARG A 91 12.13 -9.58 -7.36
CA ARG A 91 10.96 -10.17 -6.68
C ARG A 91 10.14 -9.10 -5.98
N TRP A 92 10.77 -8.18 -5.28
CA TRP A 92 10.08 -7.06 -4.62
C TRP A 92 9.30 -6.19 -5.61
N TRP A 93 9.90 -5.83 -6.76
CA TRP A 93 9.19 -5.09 -7.82
C TRP A 93 8.03 -5.89 -8.42
N SER A 94 8.20 -7.20 -8.61
CA SER A 94 7.15 -8.10 -9.10
C SER A 94 5.98 -8.15 -8.11
N ASP A 95 6.25 -8.32 -6.82
CA ASP A 95 5.23 -8.37 -5.77
C ASP A 95 4.51 -7.03 -5.61
N CYS A 96 5.24 -5.91 -5.69
CA CYS A 96 4.64 -4.58 -5.71
C CYS A 96 3.67 -4.41 -6.89
N THR A 97 4.09 -4.86 -8.08
CA THR A 97 3.27 -4.78 -9.29
C THR A 97 2.04 -5.69 -9.20
N ALA A 98 2.21 -6.90 -8.68
CA ALA A 98 1.10 -7.84 -8.47
C ALA A 98 0.09 -7.29 -7.45
N ASN A 99 0.56 -6.78 -6.31
CA ASN A 99 -0.28 -6.17 -5.27
C ASN A 99 -1.07 -4.96 -5.82
N TRP A 100 -0.42 -4.12 -6.61
CA TRP A 100 -1.06 -2.97 -7.24
C TRP A 100 -2.13 -3.41 -8.24
N ARG A 101 -1.85 -4.38 -9.12
CA ARG A 101 -2.84 -4.95 -10.05
C ARG A 101 -4.03 -5.54 -9.32
N GLU A 102 -3.79 -6.27 -8.24
CA GLU A 102 -4.86 -6.89 -7.44
C GLU A 102 -5.76 -5.82 -6.80
N LYS A 103 -5.18 -4.81 -6.14
CA LYS A 103 -5.92 -3.68 -5.56
C LYS A 103 -6.74 -2.94 -6.61
N TRP A 104 -6.15 -2.64 -7.77
CA TRP A 104 -6.87 -2.00 -8.87
C TRP A 104 -7.97 -2.88 -9.47
N SER A 105 -7.78 -4.20 -9.50
CA SER A 105 -8.82 -5.13 -9.92
C SER A 105 -9.99 -5.13 -8.94
N LYS A 106 -9.72 -5.15 -7.64
CA LYS A 106 -10.73 -5.06 -6.57
C LYS A 106 -11.53 -3.76 -6.66
N VAL A 107 -10.86 -2.61 -6.74
CA VAL A 107 -11.52 -1.30 -6.89
C VAL A 107 -12.37 -1.24 -8.17
N ARG A 108 -11.87 -1.77 -9.30
CA ARG A 108 -12.64 -1.85 -10.54
C ARG A 108 -13.87 -2.75 -10.41
N ALA A 109 -13.74 -3.90 -9.74
CA ALA A 109 -14.83 -4.84 -9.49
C ALA A 109 -15.90 -4.20 -8.59
N GLU A 110 -15.52 -3.55 -7.49
CA GLU A 110 -16.45 -2.85 -6.60
C GLU A 110 -17.16 -1.70 -7.31
N ARG A 111 -16.43 -0.88 -8.07
CA ARG A 111 -17.03 0.18 -8.90
C ARG A 111 -18.02 -0.40 -9.90
N ASN A 112 -17.70 -1.52 -10.57
CA ASN A 112 -18.60 -2.16 -11.52
C ASN A 112 -19.83 -2.75 -10.83
N LYS A 113 -19.66 -3.36 -9.64
CA LYS A 113 -20.75 -3.87 -8.82
C LYS A 113 -21.70 -2.75 -8.40
N ALA A 114 -21.19 -1.64 -7.89
CA ALA A 114 -21.99 -0.47 -7.54
C ALA A 114 -22.75 0.09 -8.75
N ARG A 115 -22.13 0.11 -9.94
CA ARG A 115 -22.81 0.52 -11.19
C ARG A 115 -23.97 -0.41 -11.55
N GLU A 116 -23.77 -1.72 -11.41
CA GLU A 116 -24.81 -2.71 -11.70
C GLU A 116 -25.95 -2.65 -10.67
N GLU A 117 -25.63 -2.47 -9.39
CA GLU A 117 -26.63 -2.25 -8.33
C GLU A 117 -27.46 -1.00 -8.61
N VAL A 118 -26.84 0.12 -9.01
CA VAL A 118 -27.57 1.33 -9.43
C VAL A 118 -28.47 1.05 -10.63
N ARG A 119 -28.00 0.27 -11.62
CA ARG A 119 -28.80 -0.12 -12.78
C ARG A 119 -30.02 -0.96 -12.36
N GLN A 120 -29.82 -1.92 -11.46
CA GLN A 120 -30.90 -2.77 -10.92
C GLN A 120 -31.91 -1.97 -10.10
N LEU A 121 -31.44 -1.05 -9.25
CA LEU A 121 -32.32 -0.18 -8.47
C LEU A 121 -33.14 0.75 -9.37
N ARG A 122 -32.54 1.30 -10.44
CA ARG A 122 -33.27 2.07 -11.44
C ARG A 122 -34.35 1.24 -12.14
N GLN A 123 -34.02 0.00 -12.55
CA GLN A 123 -34.99 -0.91 -13.14
C GLN A 123 -36.15 -1.20 -12.18
N LYS A 124 -35.87 -1.51 -10.91
CA LYS A 124 -36.88 -1.76 -9.88
C LYS A 124 -37.74 -0.53 -9.59
N LEU A 125 -37.14 0.65 -9.56
CA LEU A 125 -37.88 1.89 -9.39
C LEU A 125 -38.84 2.12 -10.55
N GLU A 126 -38.41 1.81 -11.78
CA GLU A 126 -39.28 1.95 -12.95
C GLU A 126 -40.42 0.92 -12.98
N THR A 127 -40.18 -0.33 -12.56
CA THR A 127 -41.27 -1.33 -12.44
C THR A 127 -42.28 -0.92 -11.38
N LEU A 128 -41.83 -0.53 -10.18
CA LEU A 128 -42.72 -0.06 -9.11
C LEU A 128 -43.48 1.21 -9.51
N THR A 129 -42.85 2.10 -10.28
CA THR A 129 -43.53 3.29 -10.81
C THR A 129 -44.65 2.88 -11.78
N LYS A 130 -44.40 1.91 -12.66
CA LYS A 130 -45.42 1.37 -13.59
C LYS A 130 -46.56 0.71 -12.83
N GLU A 131 -46.27 -0.12 -11.83
CA GLU A 131 -47.28 -0.74 -10.95
C GLU A 131 -48.11 0.32 -10.22
N LEU A 132 -47.48 1.33 -9.62
CA LEU A 132 -48.17 2.43 -8.96
C LEU A 132 -49.10 3.19 -9.92
N THR A 133 -48.67 3.41 -11.18
CA THR A 133 -49.55 4.01 -12.19
C THR A 133 -50.69 3.09 -12.60
N SER A 134 -50.50 1.76 -12.60
CA SER A 134 -51.58 0.81 -12.87
C SER A 134 -52.62 0.80 -11.76
N LEU A 135 -52.19 0.66 -10.52
CA LEU A 135 -53.06 0.68 -9.35
C LEU A 135 -53.82 2.00 -9.23
N LYS A 136 -53.21 3.13 -9.60
CA LYS A 136 -53.93 4.42 -9.67
C LYS A 136 -55.04 4.42 -10.71
N ARG A 137 -54.84 3.75 -11.85
CA ARG A 137 -55.82 3.64 -12.93
C ARG A 137 -56.97 2.70 -12.52
N GLU A 138 -56.65 1.53 -11.99
CA GLU A 138 -57.62 0.59 -11.43
C GLU A 138 -58.46 1.24 -10.32
N ARG A 139 -57.83 1.99 -9.41
CA ARG A 139 -58.55 2.76 -8.39
C ARG A 139 -59.52 3.77 -9.00
N GLN A 140 -59.13 4.43 -10.10
CA GLN A 140 -59.99 5.40 -10.78
C GLN A 140 -61.15 4.69 -11.50
N GLU A 141 -60.90 3.54 -12.10
CA GLU A 141 -61.93 2.70 -12.74
C GLU A 141 -62.96 2.23 -11.71
N VAL A 142 -62.53 1.68 -10.56
CA VAL A 142 -63.42 1.26 -9.46
C VAL A 142 -64.20 2.44 -8.88
N LEU A 143 -63.60 3.63 -8.77
CA LEU A 143 -64.32 4.83 -8.34
C LEU A 143 -65.40 5.23 -9.35
N ASN A 144 -65.11 5.16 -10.64
CA ASN A 144 -66.08 5.46 -11.71
C ASN A 144 -67.21 4.43 -11.73
N GLU A 145 -66.90 3.14 -11.55
CA GLU A 145 -67.88 2.06 -11.43
C GLU A 145 -68.78 2.25 -10.20
N ASN A 146 -68.22 2.57 -9.03
CA ASN A 146 -69.01 2.90 -7.85
C ASN A 146 -69.91 4.12 -8.07
N GLU A 147 -69.44 5.14 -8.79
CA GLU A 147 -70.25 6.30 -9.14
C GLU A 147 -71.40 5.93 -10.10
N GLN A 148 -71.16 5.04 -11.06
CA GLN A 148 -72.20 4.51 -11.96
C GLN A 148 -73.22 3.66 -11.20
N LEU A 149 -72.78 2.71 -10.38
CA LEU A 149 -73.65 1.89 -9.52
C LEU A 149 -74.45 2.76 -8.55
N GLY A 150 -73.85 3.81 -7.99
CA GLY A 150 -74.55 4.79 -7.15
C GLY A 150 -75.66 5.53 -7.91
N LYS A 151 -75.44 5.89 -9.19
CA LYS A 151 -76.45 6.50 -10.07
C LYS A 151 -77.55 5.50 -10.45
N GLU A 152 -77.22 4.24 -10.70
CA GLU A 152 -78.20 3.16 -10.94
C GLU A 152 -79.04 2.88 -9.71
N MET A 153 -78.43 2.74 -8.53
CA MET A 153 -79.15 2.59 -7.26
C MET A 153 -80.06 3.79 -6.99
N ALA A 154 -79.64 5.01 -7.34
CA ALA A 154 -80.49 6.19 -7.24
C ALA A 154 -81.66 6.18 -8.25
N ARG A 155 -81.47 5.62 -9.46
CA ARG A 155 -82.57 5.39 -10.42
C ARG A 155 -83.55 4.34 -9.93
N LEU A 156 -83.06 3.20 -9.46
CA LEU A 156 -83.89 2.12 -8.91
C LEU A 156 -84.65 2.59 -7.65
N LYS A 157 -84.00 3.37 -6.79
CA LYS A 157 -84.63 4.00 -5.62
C LYS A 157 -85.57 5.18 -5.98
N GLY A 158 -85.42 5.75 -7.17
CA GLY A 158 -86.37 6.70 -7.75
C GLY A 158 -87.59 6.02 -8.39
N GLU A 159 -87.45 4.75 -8.77
CA GLU A 159 -88.53 3.89 -9.25
C GLU A 159 -89.26 3.16 -8.10
N GLU A 160 -88.58 2.90 -6.98
CA GLU A 160 -89.16 2.42 -5.72
C GLU A 160 -89.25 3.54 -4.68
N GLY A 161 -90.31 4.34 -4.78
CA GLY A 161 -90.68 5.33 -3.79
C GLY A 161 -92.15 5.28 -3.44
N PHE A 162 -92.55 4.37 -2.53
CA PHE A 162 -93.38 4.73 -1.37
C PHE A 162 -93.29 3.68 -0.24
N GLN A 163 -93.14 4.23 0.97
CA GLN A 163 -93.26 3.65 2.32
C GLN A 163 -91.98 3.20 3.05
N GLU A 164 -91.60 4.06 4.02
CA GLU A 164 -91.30 3.79 5.44
C GLU A 164 -90.24 2.73 5.79
N GLN A 165 -89.34 2.89 6.75
CA GLN A 165 -89.30 3.69 7.98
C GLN A 165 -87.84 3.71 8.50
N GLU A 166 -87.50 4.69 9.33
CA GLU A 166 -86.27 4.80 10.14
C GLU A 166 -86.17 3.64 11.17
N PRO A 167 -84.98 3.24 11.68
CA PRO A 167 -84.46 3.92 12.88
C PRO A 167 -82.92 3.91 13.14
N VAL A 168 -82.45 5.03 13.70
CA VAL A 168 -81.69 5.19 14.97
C VAL A 168 -80.30 4.52 15.19
N ARG A 169 -79.30 5.43 15.32
CA ARG A 169 -78.16 5.54 16.26
C ARG A 169 -77.56 4.27 16.92
N ASP A 170 -76.25 4.12 16.72
CA ASP A 170 -75.37 3.26 17.50
C ASP A 170 -74.54 4.08 18.51
N VAL A 171 -74.69 3.77 19.80
CA VAL A 171 -73.76 4.14 20.89
C VAL A 171 -73.59 2.90 21.77
N GLY A 172 -72.47 2.21 21.56
CA GLY A 172 -71.61 1.54 22.53
C GLY A 172 -72.20 0.68 23.65
N SER A 173 -71.63 -0.52 23.85
CA SER A 173 -71.54 -1.09 25.19
C SER A 173 -70.30 -1.96 25.38
N ASP A 174 -69.57 -1.59 26.43
CA ASP A 174 -68.55 -2.35 27.13
C ASP A 174 -69.19 -3.42 28.05
N LYS A 175 -68.39 -4.45 28.36
CA LYS A 175 -68.38 -5.31 29.57
C LYS A 175 -69.53 -6.27 29.97
N LEU A 176 -69.15 -7.55 29.94
CA LEU A 176 -69.05 -8.54 31.04
C LEU A 176 -70.27 -8.96 31.89
N SER A 177 -70.28 -10.28 32.13
CA SER A 177 -70.84 -11.02 33.28
C SER A 177 -72.29 -11.49 33.17
N LYS A 178 -72.46 -12.81 33.03
CA LYS A 178 -73.32 -13.65 33.89
C LYS A 178 -73.08 -15.13 33.59
N ASN A 179 -72.22 -15.73 34.41
CA ASN A 179 -72.34 -17.13 34.79
C ASN A 179 -73.33 -17.19 35.96
N LYS A 180 -74.46 -17.87 35.77
CA LYS A 180 -75.33 -18.52 36.76
C LYS A 180 -76.68 -18.75 36.09
N GLU A 181 -76.85 -19.95 35.54
CA GLU A 181 -78.13 -20.66 35.36
C GLU A 181 -77.84 -21.95 34.57
N PHE A 182 -77.23 -22.93 35.26
CA PHE A 182 -77.16 -24.30 34.78
C PHE A 182 -77.33 -25.24 35.97
N GLU A 183 -78.48 -25.13 36.64
CA GLU A 183 -78.94 -26.04 37.68
C GLU A 183 -80.43 -25.77 37.95
N LEU A 184 -81.32 -26.45 37.24
CA LEU A 184 -82.61 -26.99 37.71
C LEU A 184 -83.56 -27.33 36.54
N MET A 185 -83.81 -28.64 36.40
CA MET A 185 -84.92 -29.32 35.69
C MET A 185 -84.97 -29.15 34.15
N GLU A 186 -84.99 -30.24 33.38
CA GLU A 186 -86.04 -31.26 33.51
C GLU A 186 -85.54 -32.70 33.30
N ASN A 187 -85.83 -33.50 34.33
CA ASN A 187 -85.87 -34.95 34.32
C ASN A 187 -87.07 -35.42 33.49
N ILE A 188 -86.85 -36.33 32.53
CA ILE A 188 -87.62 -37.57 32.30
C ILE A 188 -86.72 -38.46 31.43
N LEU A 189 -85.79 -39.17 32.07
CA LEU A 189 -85.33 -40.46 31.57
C LEU A 189 -85.92 -41.51 32.51
N LYS A 190 -86.98 -42.18 32.07
CA LYS A 190 -87.49 -43.37 32.73
C LYS A 190 -86.87 -44.62 32.11
N SER A 191 -85.92 -45.16 32.85
CA SER A 191 -85.68 -46.58 33.15
C SER A 191 -86.71 -47.60 32.64
N LYS A 192 -86.19 -48.67 32.02
CA LYS A 192 -86.44 -50.12 32.27
C LYS A 192 -85.75 -50.91 31.14
N GLN A 193 -84.64 -51.61 31.32
CA GLN A 193 -84.31 -52.83 32.09
C GLN A 193 -85.25 -54.03 31.90
N GLU A 194 -84.58 -55.13 31.59
CA GLU A 194 -84.95 -56.51 31.25
C GLU A 194 -85.93 -57.24 32.19
N GLY A 195 -86.51 -58.34 31.69
CA GLY A 195 -87.11 -59.41 32.50
C GLY A 195 -88.27 -60.15 31.82
N PRO A 196 -88.19 -61.49 31.61
CA PRO A 196 -89.25 -62.36 31.07
C PRO A 196 -90.15 -62.95 32.18
N GLU A 197 -91.11 -63.79 31.78
CA GLU A 197 -92.09 -64.60 32.56
C GLU A 197 -93.51 -64.00 32.64
N CYS A 198 -94.49 -64.62 31.97
CA CYS A 198 -95.29 -65.80 32.37
C CYS A 198 -96.46 -65.41 33.29
N TRP A 199 -97.66 -65.37 32.71
CA TRP A 199 -98.88 -65.82 33.39
C TRP A 199 -99.61 -66.77 32.45
N ASP A 200 -99.68 -68.00 32.91
CA ASP A 200 -100.37 -69.14 32.37
C ASP A 200 -101.77 -69.23 33.01
N GLN A 201 -102.75 -69.73 32.26
CA GLN A 201 -103.96 -70.46 32.68
C GLN A 201 -105.07 -70.29 31.63
N ARG A 202 -105.14 -71.18 30.66
CA ARG A 202 -105.76 -72.53 30.71
C ARG A 202 -107.29 -72.45 30.64
N SER A 203 -107.83 -72.92 29.52
CA SER A 203 -108.83 -74.00 29.60
C SER A 203 -108.83 -74.84 28.34
N SER A 204 -108.75 -76.14 28.56
CA SER A 204 -108.62 -77.26 27.64
C SER A 204 -109.94 -78.05 27.60
N VAL A 205 -110.03 -79.02 26.66
CA VAL A 205 -111.00 -80.15 26.57
C VAL A 205 -112.31 -79.76 25.86
N SER A 206 -112.68 -80.27 24.67
CA SER A 206 -112.77 -81.64 24.12
C SER A 206 -113.97 -82.46 24.66
N VAL A 207 -114.84 -82.85 23.71
CA VAL A 207 -115.59 -84.13 23.68
C VAL A 207 -116.96 -84.25 24.39
N ARG A 208 -117.96 -84.46 23.51
CA ARG A 208 -119.03 -85.50 23.52
C ARG A 208 -120.39 -85.28 24.19
N THR A 209 -121.40 -85.46 23.33
CA THR A 209 -122.60 -86.33 23.41
C THR A 209 -123.47 -86.36 24.66
N SER A 210 -124.80 -86.35 24.44
CA SER A 210 -125.69 -87.54 24.58
C SER A 210 -127.14 -87.13 24.25
N PHE A 211 -127.84 -87.83 23.34
CA PHE A 211 -128.88 -88.87 23.60
C PHE A 211 -130.07 -88.34 24.43
N THR A 212 -131.37 -88.52 24.11
CA THR A 212 -132.11 -89.71 23.63
C THR A 212 -133.50 -89.34 23.05
N ARG A 213 -134.01 -90.22 22.18
CA ARG A 213 -135.44 -90.59 21.88
C ARG A 213 -136.25 -90.92 23.17
N PRO A 214 -137.54 -91.37 23.18
CA PRO A 214 -138.52 -91.66 22.11
C PRO A 214 -139.95 -91.09 22.41
N GLU A 215 -140.98 -91.26 21.58
CA GLU A 215 -141.95 -92.35 21.75
C GLU A 215 -142.95 -92.46 20.60
N ARG A 216 -143.41 -93.69 20.42
CA ARG A 216 -144.36 -94.24 19.47
C ARG A 216 -145.37 -95.00 20.34
N ASN A 217 -146.67 -94.73 20.22
CA ASN A 217 -147.76 -95.69 20.50
C ASN A 217 -149.08 -95.07 19.97
N ARG A 218 -149.88 -95.64 19.05
CA ARG A 218 -150.47 -96.98 18.83
C ARG A 218 -151.94 -96.99 19.29
N LEU A 219 -152.80 -97.51 18.38
CA LEU A 219 -154.18 -98.05 18.51
C LEU A 219 -155.23 -97.19 17.78
N LEU A 220 -155.74 -97.67 16.63
CA LEU A 220 -157.00 -98.45 16.46
C LEU A 220 -158.19 -97.49 16.63
N TRP A 221 -158.93 -97.12 15.58
CA TRP A 221 -160.06 -97.87 15.04
C TRP A 221 -160.32 -97.57 13.55
N GLU A 222 -160.45 -98.62 12.74
CA GLU A 222 -161.38 -98.72 11.59
C GLU A 222 -162.80 -98.27 12.05
N ASP A 223 -163.69 -97.63 11.29
CA ASP A 223 -164.02 -97.69 9.88
C ASP A 223 -164.76 -96.39 9.49
N MET A 224 -164.63 -95.98 8.21
CA MET A 224 -165.58 -95.09 7.50
C MET A 224 -165.44 -93.54 7.61
N SER A 225 -164.23 -92.97 7.71
CA SER A 225 -164.05 -91.51 7.51
C SER A 225 -162.76 -91.10 6.74
N VAL A 226 -162.26 -92.00 5.89
CA VAL A 226 -160.93 -91.95 5.21
C VAL A 226 -160.78 -90.80 4.19
N LEU A 227 -161.85 -90.12 3.78
CA LEU A 227 -161.75 -89.07 2.75
C LEU A 227 -161.37 -87.67 3.30
N GLU A 228 -161.61 -87.38 4.58
CA GLU A 228 -161.44 -86.05 5.18
C GLU A 228 -160.06 -85.86 5.86
N GLU A 229 -159.48 -86.94 6.41
CA GLU A 229 -158.13 -86.94 7.00
C GLU A 229 -157.00 -86.81 5.97
N ASP A 230 -157.17 -87.37 4.77
CA ASP A 230 -156.14 -87.26 3.73
C ASP A 230 -156.09 -85.84 3.14
N ALA A 231 -157.24 -85.16 3.09
CA ALA A 231 -157.31 -83.75 2.72
C ALA A 231 -156.56 -82.86 3.72
N THR A 232 -156.78 -83.07 5.03
CA THR A 232 -156.08 -82.28 6.08
C THR A 232 -154.57 -82.57 6.13
N LYS A 233 -154.14 -83.82 5.90
CA LYS A 233 -152.70 -84.17 5.75
C LYS A 233 -152.08 -83.50 4.53
N VAL A 234 -152.77 -83.49 3.39
CA VAL A 234 -152.31 -82.79 2.18
C VAL A 234 -152.18 -81.29 2.41
N THR A 235 -153.14 -80.66 3.11
CA THR A 235 -153.06 -79.24 3.48
C THR A 235 -151.91 -78.94 4.44
N ALA A 236 -151.68 -79.79 5.45
CA ALA A 236 -150.55 -79.64 6.37
C ALA A 236 -149.19 -79.81 5.68
N LEU A 237 -149.08 -80.75 4.73
CA LEU A 237 -147.90 -80.91 3.89
C LEU A 237 -147.70 -79.72 2.93
N LYS A 238 -148.78 -79.14 2.40
CA LYS A 238 -148.77 -77.92 1.58
C LYS A 238 -148.23 -76.73 2.37
N LEU A 239 -148.73 -76.49 3.57
CA LEU A 239 -148.26 -75.41 4.44
C LEU A 239 -146.79 -75.61 4.85
N ARG A 240 -146.36 -76.85 5.16
CA ARG A 240 -144.94 -77.14 5.42
C ARG A 240 -144.06 -76.92 4.19
N LEU A 241 -144.55 -77.27 3.01
CA LEU A 241 -143.86 -76.97 1.75
C LEU A 241 -143.74 -75.45 1.55
N ASP A 242 -144.84 -74.71 1.71
CA ASP A 242 -144.88 -73.26 1.54
C ASP A 242 -143.97 -72.54 2.57
N GLU A 243 -143.97 -73.01 3.84
CA GLU A 243 -143.06 -72.52 4.89
C GLU A 243 -141.60 -72.82 4.54
N SER A 244 -141.29 -74.05 4.09
CA SER A 244 -139.92 -74.39 3.65
C SER A 244 -139.49 -73.60 2.41
N GLN A 245 -140.39 -73.32 1.47
CA GLN A 245 -140.11 -72.47 0.30
C GLN A 245 -139.84 -71.02 0.71
N LYS A 246 -140.59 -70.49 1.68
CA LYS A 246 -140.37 -69.15 2.24
C LYS A 246 -139.03 -69.04 2.97
N VAL A 247 -138.68 -70.07 3.76
CA VAL A 247 -137.36 -70.16 4.41
C VAL A 247 -136.26 -70.21 3.35
N LEU A 248 -136.38 -71.03 2.31
CA LEU A 248 -135.40 -71.09 1.22
C LEU A 248 -135.27 -69.76 0.47
N LEU A 249 -136.37 -69.03 0.24
CA LEU A 249 -136.31 -67.69 -0.36
C LEU A 249 -135.57 -66.70 0.53
N LYS A 250 -135.85 -66.71 1.83
CA LYS A 250 -135.15 -65.88 2.80
C LYS A 250 -133.67 -66.25 2.88
N GLU A 251 -133.32 -67.53 2.93
CA GLU A 251 -131.93 -68.00 2.88
C GLU A 251 -131.21 -67.57 1.58
N ARG A 252 -131.92 -67.54 0.44
CA ARG A 252 -131.38 -67.02 -0.83
C ARG A 252 -131.15 -65.51 -0.78
N GLU A 253 -132.08 -64.75 -0.20
CA GLU A 253 -131.95 -63.31 -0.02
C GLU A 253 -130.81 -62.97 0.96
N ASP A 254 -130.74 -63.66 2.09
CA ASP A 254 -129.68 -63.55 3.08
C ASP A 254 -128.33 -63.89 2.45
N LYS A 255 -128.25 -64.97 1.66
CA LYS A 255 -127.05 -65.33 0.88
C LYS A 255 -126.64 -64.21 -0.07
N LEU A 256 -127.58 -63.61 -0.81
CA LEU A 256 -127.28 -62.48 -1.71
C LEU A 256 -126.80 -61.24 -0.95
N SER A 257 -127.41 -60.94 0.21
CA SER A 257 -127.00 -59.82 1.05
C SER A 257 -125.59 -60.01 1.63
N LEU A 258 -125.27 -61.23 2.06
CA LEU A 258 -123.95 -61.63 2.53
C LEU A 258 -122.94 -61.57 1.39
N SER A 259 -123.27 -62.05 0.19
CA SER A 259 -122.40 -61.94 -0.99
C SER A 259 -122.07 -60.48 -1.34
N LYS A 260 -123.06 -59.57 -1.32
CA LYS A 260 -122.81 -58.14 -1.52
C LYS A 260 -121.96 -57.53 -0.40
N SER A 261 -122.15 -57.98 0.83
CA SER A 261 -121.32 -57.54 1.97
C SER A 261 -119.88 -58.01 1.82
N ILE A 262 -119.67 -59.25 1.38
CA ILE A 262 -118.34 -59.81 1.10
C ILE A 262 -117.65 -59.01 0.00
N GLU A 263 -118.34 -58.76 -1.12
CA GLU A 263 -117.78 -57.99 -2.24
C GLU A 263 -117.38 -56.56 -1.83
N LYS A 264 -118.17 -55.89 -0.99
CA LYS A 264 -117.81 -54.58 -0.40
C LYS A 264 -116.57 -54.68 0.47
N LEU A 265 -116.52 -55.67 1.38
CA LEU A 265 -115.36 -55.88 2.25
C LEU A 265 -114.10 -56.25 1.45
N GLU A 266 -114.23 -57.02 0.38
CA GLU A 266 -113.14 -57.34 -0.55
C GLU A 266 -112.64 -56.10 -1.30
N GLY A 267 -113.56 -55.21 -1.71
CA GLY A 267 -113.24 -53.91 -2.30
C GLY A 267 -112.51 -52.99 -1.32
N GLU A 268 -113.02 -52.86 -0.09
CA GLU A 268 -112.39 -52.09 0.98
C GLU A 268 -110.99 -52.64 1.33
N LEU A 269 -110.86 -53.96 1.44
CA LEU A 269 -109.58 -54.64 1.68
C LEU A 269 -108.58 -54.36 0.55
N SER A 270 -109.03 -54.35 -0.71
CA SER A 270 -108.21 -54.01 -1.86
C SER A 270 -107.78 -52.53 -1.84
N GLN A 271 -108.67 -51.61 -1.47
CA GLN A 271 -108.34 -50.19 -1.30
C GLN A 271 -107.34 -49.97 -0.16
N TRP A 272 -107.50 -50.66 0.97
CA TRP A 272 -106.57 -50.59 2.10
C TRP A 272 -105.19 -51.15 1.75
N LYS A 273 -105.12 -52.20 0.91
CA LYS A 273 -103.85 -52.71 0.38
C LYS A 273 -103.13 -51.66 -0.47
N ILE A 274 -103.82 -51.00 -1.40
CA ILE A 274 -103.24 -49.94 -2.23
C ILE A 274 -102.73 -48.78 -1.37
N LYS A 275 -103.54 -48.29 -0.42
CA LYS A 275 -103.14 -47.23 0.52
C LYS A 275 -101.91 -47.62 1.34
N TYR A 276 -101.84 -48.87 1.79
CA TYR A 276 -100.67 -49.37 2.52
C TYR A 276 -99.41 -49.41 1.63
N GLU A 277 -99.54 -49.85 0.39
CA GLU A 277 -98.43 -49.85 -0.58
C GLU A 277 -97.95 -48.43 -0.93
N GLU A 278 -98.88 -47.47 -1.11
CA GLU A 278 -98.57 -46.05 -1.32
C GLU A 278 -97.88 -45.42 -0.10
N LEU A 279 -98.39 -45.68 1.10
CA LEU A 279 -97.76 -45.20 2.33
C LEU A 279 -96.36 -45.79 2.49
N ASN A 280 -96.18 -47.07 2.15
CA ASN A 280 -94.87 -47.70 2.19
C ASN A 280 -93.92 -47.09 1.15
N LYS A 281 -94.38 -46.77 -0.06
CA LYS A 281 -93.59 -46.03 -1.07
C LYS A 281 -93.21 -44.64 -0.57
N ASN A 282 -94.14 -43.88 -0.01
CA ASN A 282 -93.88 -42.55 0.56
C ASN A 282 -92.87 -42.62 1.72
N LYS A 283 -93.00 -43.62 2.59
CA LYS A 283 -92.01 -43.87 3.65
C LYS A 283 -90.63 -44.12 3.07
N GLN A 284 -90.50 -44.97 2.05
CA GLN A 284 -89.22 -45.24 1.40
C GLN A 284 -88.65 -43.99 0.71
N GLU A 285 -89.49 -43.17 0.08
CA GLU A 285 -89.08 -41.92 -0.55
C GLU A 285 -88.56 -40.90 0.46
N VAL A 286 -89.26 -40.70 1.58
CA VAL A 286 -88.81 -39.83 2.68
C VAL A 286 -87.49 -40.34 3.27
N LEU A 287 -87.32 -41.66 3.43
CA LEU A 287 -86.06 -42.23 3.90
C LEU A 287 -84.91 -41.99 2.92
N LYS A 288 -85.15 -42.10 1.60
CA LYS A 288 -84.15 -41.77 0.57
C LYS A 288 -83.78 -40.29 0.62
N GLN A 289 -84.77 -39.39 0.69
CA GLN A 289 -84.53 -37.95 0.79
C GLN A 289 -83.75 -37.59 2.05
N LEU A 290 -84.07 -38.21 3.18
CA LEU A 290 -83.33 -38.03 4.43
C LEU A 290 -81.88 -38.50 4.30
N ASN A 291 -81.63 -39.62 3.62
CA ASN A 291 -80.26 -40.09 3.40
C ASN A 291 -79.47 -39.15 2.47
N ILE A 292 -80.07 -38.69 1.37
CA ILE A 292 -79.44 -37.70 0.49
C ILE A 292 -79.11 -36.42 1.27
N LEU A 293 -80.03 -35.93 2.10
CA LEU A 293 -79.79 -34.73 2.90
C LEU A 293 -78.66 -34.94 3.93
N LYS A 294 -78.57 -36.13 4.53
CA LYS A 294 -77.47 -36.49 5.43
C LYS A 294 -76.13 -36.53 4.69
N GLU A 295 -76.09 -37.14 3.51
CA GLU A 295 -74.88 -37.17 2.67
C GLU A 295 -74.45 -35.75 2.27
N LEU A 296 -75.37 -34.92 1.79
CA LEU A 296 -75.09 -33.51 1.46
C LEU A 296 -74.56 -32.72 2.67
N HIS A 297 -75.17 -32.90 3.84
CA HIS A 297 -74.70 -32.24 5.05
C HIS A 297 -73.33 -32.75 5.48
N GLN A 298 -73.06 -34.05 5.33
CA GLN A 298 -71.76 -34.63 5.63
C GLN A 298 -70.67 -34.15 4.66
N ASP A 299 -70.98 -34.02 3.37
CA ASP A 299 -70.08 -33.45 2.36
C ASP A 299 -69.78 -31.97 2.66
N GLU A 300 -70.79 -31.19 3.05
CA GLU A 300 -70.62 -29.79 3.42
C GLU A 300 -69.76 -29.63 4.68
N LEU A 301 -69.97 -30.47 5.71
CA LEU A 301 -69.10 -30.52 6.87
C LEU A 301 -67.66 -30.91 6.51
N GLY A 302 -67.48 -31.81 5.54
CA GLY A 302 -66.18 -32.17 4.99
C GLY A 302 -65.47 -30.96 4.37
N ARG A 303 -66.16 -30.24 3.48
CA ARG A 303 -65.63 -29.02 2.84
C ARG A 303 -65.25 -27.94 3.84
N ILE A 304 -66.14 -27.64 4.80
CA ILE A 304 -65.85 -26.65 5.86
C ILE A 304 -64.64 -27.08 6.70
N SER A 305 -64.47 -28.38 6.95
CA SER A 305 -63.32 -28.89 7.70
C SER A 305 -62.02 -28.74 6.90
N GLU A 306 -62.03 -29.06 5.60
CA GLU A 306 -60.88 -28.86 4.70
C GLU A 306 -60.50 -27.38 4.60
N ASP A 307 -61.46 -26.48 4.38
CA ASP A 307 -61.24 -25.04 4.32
C ASP A 307 -60.61 -24.52 5.63
N LEU A 308 -61.08 -25.00 6.78
CA LEU A 308 -60.54 -24.63 8.09
C LEU A 308 -59.09 -25.13 8.27
N GLU A 309 -58.79 -26.35 7.82
CA GLU A 309 -57.42 -26.90 7.86
C GLU A 309 -56.46 -26.09 6.98
N ASP A 310 -56.89 -25.69 5.78
CA ASP A 310 -56.12 -24.84 4.88
C ASP A 310 -55.89 -23.44 5.47
N GLU A 311 -56.91 -22.83 6.07
CA GLU A 311 -56.77 -21.55 6.78
C GLU A 311 -55.80 -21.65 7.98
N LEU A 312 -55.87 -22.72 8.77
CA LEU A 312 -54.93 -22.99 9.84
C LEU A 312 -53.50 -23.18 9.31
N GLY A 313 -53.34 -23.88 8.18
CA GLY A 313 -52.07 -24.03 7.47
C GLY A 313 -51.49 -22.69 7.01
N ALA A 314 -52.32 -21.85 6.38
CA ALA A 314 -51.95 -20.51 5.95
C ALA A 314 -51.54 -19.63 7.13
N ARG A 315 -52.29 -19.68 8.23
CA ARG A 315 -51.98 -18.95 9.47
C ARG A 315 -50.66 -19.41 10.09
N SER A 316 -50.42 -20.72 10.19
CA SER A 316 -49.16 -21.27 10.67
C SER A 316 -47.96 -20.83 9.80
N SER A 317 -48.14 -20.78 8.48
CA SER A 317 -47.12 -20.27 7.56
C SER A 317 -46.83 -18.78 7.78
N MET A 318 -47.85 -17.99 8.09
CA MET A 318 -47.72 -16.57 8.41
C MET A 318 -47.01 -16.37 9.75
N ASP A 319 -47.34 -17.16 10.77
CA ASP A 319 -46.69 -17.11 12.07
C ASP A 319 -45.19 -17.44 11.97
N LYS A 320 -44.82 -18.42 11.14
CA LYS A 320 -43.40 -18.72 10.84
C LYS A 320 -42.68 -17.54 10.19
N LYS A 321 -43.29 -16.91 9.17
CA LYS A 321 -42.72 -15.71 8.53
C LYS A 321 -42.58 -14.54 9.51
N LEU A 322 -43.55 -14.35 10.41
CA LEU A 322 -43.46 -13.33 11.45
C LEU A 322 -42.32 -13.61 12.43
N ALA A 323 -42.11 -14.88 12.81
CA ALA A 323 -40.98 -15.27 13.65
C ALA A 323 -39.64 -15.03 12.95
N GLU A 324 -39.51 -15.40 11.67
CA GLU A 324 -38.31 -15.15 10.86
C GLU A 324 -38.00 -13.65 10.71
N LEU A 325 -39.01 -12.81 10.48
CA LEU A 325 -38.81 -11.36 10.40
C LEU A 325 -38.40 -10.76 11.76
N ARG A 326 -38.88 -11.32 12.87
CA ARG A 326 -38.45 -10.90 14.22
C ARG A 326 -37.00 -11.26 14.49
N THR A 327 -36.58 -12.49 14.19
CA THR A 327 -35.17 -12.91 14.39
C THR A 327 -34.23 -12.13 13.49
N GLU A 328 -34.63 -11.84 12.25
CA GLU A 328 -33.85 -11.00 11.33
C GLU A 328 -33.73 -9.55 11.84
N MET A 329 -34.79 -9.00 12.42
CA MET A 329 -34.75 -7.68 13.05
C MET A 329 -33.78 -7.66 14.24
N GLU A 330 -33.81 -8.67 15.12
CA GLU A 330 -32.89 -8.80 16.25
C GLU A 330 -31.43 -8.96 15.79
N ARG A 331 -31.20 -9.76 14.74
CA ARG A 331 -29.87 -9.93 14.11
C ARG A 331 -29.33 -8.59 13.61
N LEU A 332 -30.14 -7.84 12.86
CA LEU A 332 -29.75 -6.51 12.33
C LEU A 332 -29.50 -5.50 13.46
N GLN A 333 -30.27 -5.54 14.54
CA GLN A 333 -30.02 -4.69 15.72
C GLN A 333 -28.69 -5.01 16.40
N ALA A 334 -28.37 -6.30 16.57
CA ALA A 334 -27.10 -6.74 17.13
C ALA A 334 -25.91 -6.34 16.25
N GLU A 335 -26.04 -6.48 14.92
CA GLU A 335 -25.01 -6.05 13.97
C GLU A 335 -24.81 -4.54 13.98
N ASN A 336 -25.90 -3.76 14.04
CA ASN A 336 -25.81 -2.30 14.14
C ASN A 336 -25.05 -1.89 15.41
N ALA A 337 -25.36 -2.49 16.56
CA ALA A 337 -24.63 -2.24 17.81
C ALA A 337 -23.13 -2.64 17.72
N ALA A 338 -22.82 -3.78 17.09
CA ALA A 338 -21.45 -4.22 16.90
C ALA A 338 -20.65 -3.28 15.99
N GLU A 339 -21.25 -2.80 14.90
CA GLU A 339 -20.65 -1.84 13.98
C GLU A 339 -20.45 -0.46 14.65
N TRP A 340 -21.38 -0.02 15.52
CA TRP A 340 -21.16 1.16 16.36
C TRP A 340 -19.92 1.01 17.26
N GLY A 341 -19.80 -0.11 17.97
CA GLY A 341 -18.62 -0.36 18.81
C GLY A 341 -17.32 -0.47 18.00
N LYS A 342 -17.38 -0.99 16.78
CA LYS A 342 -16.23 -1.05 15.86
C LYS A 342 -15.84 0.34 15.37
N ARG A 343 -16.82 1.18 15.01
CA ARG A 343 -16.61 2.58 14.62
C ARG A 343 -15.92 3.36 15.74
N GLU A 344 -16.38 3.22 16.97
CA GLU A 344 -15.77 3.89 18.13
C GLU A 344 -14.32 3.48 18.32
N ARG A 345 -14.02 2.17 18.28
CA ARG A 345 -12.64 1.66 18.34
C ARG A 345 -11.76 2.25 17.23
N LEU A 346 -12.24 2.23 15.98
CA LEU A 346 -11.50 2.80 14.86
C LEU A 346 -11.28 4.32 14.98
N GLU A 347 -12.26 5.07 15.51
CA GLU A 347 -12.09 6.52 15.75
C GLU A 347 -11.04 6.78 16.84
N THR A 348 -11.00 5.97 17.89
CA THR A 348 -9.95 6.10 18.93
C THR A 348 -8.56 5.76 18.40
N GLU A 349 -8.44 4.71 17.58
CA GLU A 349 -7.18 4.33 16.92
C GLU A 349 -6.72 5.41 15.93
N LYS A 350 -7.64 5.95 15.12
CA LYS A 350 -7.37 7.08 14.23
C LYS A 350 -6.81 8.28 15.01
N LEU A 351 -7.45 8.69 16.10
CA LEU A 351 -6.97 9.80 16.92
C LEU A 351 -5.59 9.53 17.53
N ASN A 352 -5.29 8.27 17.89
CA ASN A 352 -3.96 7.90 18.37
C ASN A 352 -2.90 7.99 17.27
N LEU A 353 -3.19 7.45 16.08
CA LEU A 353 -2.31 7.55 14.91
C LEU A 353 -2.09 9.02 14.49
N GLU A 354 -3.11 9.88 14.58
CA GLU A 354 -2.97 11.32 14.31
C GLU A 354 -2.01 12.00 15.29
N ARG A 355 -2.08 11.65 16.59
CA ARG A 355 -1.16 12.16 17.62
C ARG A 355 0.28 11.67 17.38
N GLU A 356 0.45 10.39 17.06
CA GLU A 356 1.76 9.81 16.72
C GLU A 356 2.34 10.45 15.47
N ASN A 357 1.55 10.64 14.42
CA ASN A 357 1.99 11.30 13.19
C ASN A 357 2.44 12.75 13.47
N LYS A 358 1.70 13.49 14.31
CA LYS A 358 2.10 14.84 14.74
C LYS A 358 3.44 14.82 15.48
N LYS A 359 3.65 13.83 16.37
CA LYS A 359 4.92 13.66 17.09
C LYS A 359 6.09 13.35 16.16
N LEU A 360 5.90 12.43 15.21
CA LEU A 360 6.93 12.07 14.23
C LEU A 360 7.28 13.25 13.31
N ARG A 361 6.29 14.04 12.88
CA ARG A 361 6.55 15.27 12.10
C ARG A 361 7.39 16.27 12.88
N ALA A 362 7.07 16.51 14.15
CA ALA A 362 7.87 17.38 15.00
C ALA A 362 9.31 16.87 15.17
N GLN A 363 9.50 15.56 15.34
CA GLN A 363 10.84 14.96 15.41
C GLN A 363 11.63 15.09 14.12
N ILE A 364 10.97 14.97 12.96
CA ILE A 364 11.62 15.20 11.66
C ILE A 364 12.06 16.65 11.56
N GLU A 365 11.19 17.61 11.89
CA GLU A 365 11.51 19.04 11.89
C GLU A 365 12.70 19.37 12.81
N ASP A 366 12.72 18.84 14.03
CA ASP A 366 13.83 19.01 14.98
C ASP A 366 15.16 18.47 14.41
N LEU A 367 15.13 17.27 13.80
CA LEU A 367 16.32 16.65 13.21
C LEU A 367 16.81 17.41 11.97
N GLU A 368 15.89 17.88 11.13
CA GLU A 368 16.21 18.73 9.99
C GLU A 368 16.84 20.05 10.44
N GLU A 369 16.33 20.66 11.50
CA GLU A 369 16.90 21.88 12.07
C GLU A 369 18.31 21.63 12.63
N VAL A 370 18.52 20.53 13.36
CA VAL A 370 19.85 20.13 13.86
C VAL A 370 20.82 19.91 12.71
N LEU A 371 20.41 19.23 11.64
CA LEU A 371 21.24 19.02 10.45
C LEU A 371 21.57 20.35 9.75
N ALA A 372 20.59 21.24 9.61
CA ALA A 372 20.79 22.56 9.02
C ALA A 372 21.75 23.43 9.87
N ARG A 373 21.63 23.37 11.20
CA ARG A 373 22.56 24.04 12.14
C ARG A 373 23.97 23.47 12.00
N LYS A 374 24.14 22.14 11.97
CA LYS A 374 25.45 21.49 11.77
C LYS A 374 26.07 21.89 10.42
N ARG A 375 25.30 21.86 9.33
CA ARG A 375 25.77 22.31 8.01
C ARG A 375 26.27 23.76 8.03
N ARG A 376 25.52 24.67 8.67
CA ARG A 376 25.93 26.08 8.84
C ARG A 376 27.20 26.22 9.66
N GLN A 377 27.32 25.48 10.77
CA GLN A 377 28.52 25.49 11.61
C GLN A 377 29.75 24.97 10.85
N THR A 378 29.64 23.84 10.15
CA THR A 378 30.73 23.29 9.33
C THR A 378 31.12 24.25 8.22
N ALA A 379 30.15 24.84 7.51
CA ALA A 379 30.44 25.83 6.47
C ALA A 379 31.16 27.07 7.03
N SER A 380 30.72 27.58 8.18
CA SER A 380 31.37 28.73 8.84
C SER A 380 32.80 28.40 9.29
N ALA A 381 33.04 27.19 9.82
CA ALA A 381 34.38 26.76 10.22
C ALA A 381 35.32 26.65 9.02
N LEU A 382 34.85 26.06 7.91
CA LEU A 382 35.63 25.98 6.68
C LEU A 382 35.92 27.36 6.08
N ASP A 383 34.98 28.30 6.15
CA ASP A 383 35.19 29.68 5.68
C ASP A 383 36.24 30.42 6.53
N THR A 384 36.23 30.23 7.86
CA THR A 384 37.27 30.80 8.74
C THR A 384 38.64 30.19 8.49
N ASP A 385 38.72 28.88 8.29
CA ASP A 385 39.98 28.19 7.98
C ASP A 385 40.53 28.63 6.62
N LEU A 386 39.66 28.74 5.62
CA LEU A 386 40.02 29.21 4.28
C LEU A 386 40.57 30.65 4.32
N LYS A 387 39.91 31.57 5.05
CA LYS A 387 40.42 32.93 5.26
C LYS A 387 41.77 32.95 5.97
N THR A 388 41.95 32.09 6.96
CA THR A 388 43.21 31.98 7.71
C THR A 388 44.34 31.49 6.80
N ILE A 389 44.13 30.40 6.06
CA ILE A 389 45.10 29.85 5.10
C ILE A 389 45.41 30.86 3.99
N GLN A 390 44.41 31.60 3.52
CA GLN A 390 44.62 32.67 2.53
C GLN A 390 45.51 33.79 3.07
N ALA A 391 45.32 34.21 4.32
CA ALA A 391 46.16 35.23 4.96
C ALA A 391 47.60 34.74 5.15
N GLU A 392 47.78 33.49 5.62
CA GLU A 392 49.10 32.88 5.76
C GLU A 392 49.82 32.75 4.41
N LEU A 393 49.11 32.32 3.36
CA LEU A 393 49.64 32.23 2.00
C LEU A 393 50.09 33.61 1.50
N PHE A 394 49.32 34.65 1.76
CA PHE A 394 49.67 36.02 1.40
C PHE A 394 50.96 36.48 2.09
N GLU A 395 51.08 36.28 3.42
CA GLU A 395 52.29 36.61 4.16
C GLU A 395 53.50 35.79 3.68
N LYS A 396 53.34 34.49 3.39
CA LYS A 396 54.42 33.67 2.81
C LYS A 396 54.87 34.14 1.43
N ASN A 397 53.95 34.59 0.58
CA ASN A 397 54.30 35.17 -0.71
C ASN A 397 55.08 36.49 -0.54
N LYS A 398 54.71 37.31 0.44
CA LYS A 398 55.42 38.54 0.79
C LYS A 398 56.82 38.25 1.33
N GLU A 399 56.96 37.36 2.31
CA GLU A 399 58.27 36.88 2.82
C GLU A 399 59.16 36.36 1.67
N LEU A 400 58.58 35.59 0.74
CA LEU A 400 59.29 35.06 -0.42
C LEU A 400 59.75 36.17 -1.38
N ALA A 401 58.93 37.21 -1.59
CA ALA A 401 59.33 38.37 -2.39
C ALA A 401 60.48 39.15 -1.72
N ASP A 402 60.42 39.36 -0.41
CA ASP A 402 61.46 40.01 0.37
C ASP A 402 62.78 39.21 0.33
N LEU A 403 62.71 37.89 0.51
CA LEU A 403 63.88 37.01 0.38
C LEU A 403 64.48 37.06 -1.02
N LYS A 404 63.66 37.07 -2.08
CA LYS A 404 64.14 37.24 -3.47
C LYS A 404 64.85 38.59 -3.66
N HIS A 405 64.33 39.66 -3.07
CA HIS A 405 64.94 40.99 -3.12
C HIS A 405 66.30 41.01 -2.40
N ILE A 406 66.36 40.49 -1.16
CA ILE A 406 67.60 40.39 -0.38
C ILE A 406 68.63 39.52 -1.10
N HIS A 407 68.24 38.35 -1.61
CA HIS A 407 69.12 37.49 -2.39
C HIS A 407 69.69 38.21 -3.62
N SER A 408 68.87 38.97 -4.35
CA SER A 408 69.32 39.75 -5.51
C SER A 408 70.33 40.84 -5.10
N LYS A 409 70.10 41.50 -3.97
CA LYS A 409 71.03 42.50 -3.42
C LYS A 409 72.37 41.86 -3.00
N LEU A 410 72.32 40.73 -2.29
CA LEU A 410 73.51 40.00 -1.87
C LEU A 410 74.31 39.46 -3.06
N LYS A 411 73.61 38.96 -4.10
CA LYS A 411 74.23 38.55 -5.36
C LYS A 411 75.00 39.71 -6.01
N LYS A 412 74.42 40.92 -6.04
CA LYS A 412 75.09 42.11 -6.57
C LYS A 412 76.34 42.47 -5.74
N GLN A 413 76.22 42.49 -4.41
CA GLN A 413 77.36 42.74 -3.51
C GLN A 413 78.48 41.70 -3.68
N TYR A 414 78.12 40.42 -3.82
CA TYR A 414 79.08 39.36 -4.09
C TYR A 414 79.83 39.58 -5.42
N GLN A 415 79.11 39.99 -6.47
CA GLN A 415 79.72 40.32 -7.77
C GLN A 415 80.66 41.52 -7.67
N GLU A 416 80.27 42.57 -6.95
CA GLU A 416 81.11 43.75 -6.66
C GLU A 416 82.39 43.33 -5.92
N LYS A 417 82.28 42.52 -4.86
CA LYS A 417 83.45 42.02 -4.11
C LYS A 417 84.34 41.09 -4.93
N THR A 418 83.75 40.27 -5.80
CA THR A 418 84.50 39.43 -6.75
C THR A 418 85.31 40.29 -7.72
N ALA A 419 84.71 41.39 -8.22
CA ALA A 419 85.41 42.33 -9.10
C ALA A 419 86.52 43.08 -8.34
N GLU A 420 86.26 43.58 -7.13
CA GLU A 420 87.27 44.21 -6.27
C GLU A 420 88.46 43.28 -6.00
N LEU A 421 88.19 42.01 -5.67
CA LEU A 421 89.21 40.99 -5.45
C LEU A 421 90.03 40.76 -6.72
N ALA A 422 89.39 40.68 -7.89
CA ALA A 422 90.08 40.56 -9.17
C ALA A 422 91.00 41.76 -9.45
N HIS A 423 90.58 42.99 -9.12
CA HIS A 423 91.45 44.18 -9.21
C HIS A 423 92.62 44.13 -8.22
N ALA A 424 92.40 43.67 -6.98
CA ALA A 424 93.46 43.50 -6.00
C ALA A 424 94.49 42.45 -6.44
N ASN A 425 94.04 41.31 -6.96
CA ASN A 425 94.92 40.27 -7.49
C ASN A 425 95.78 40.80 -8.65
N ARG A 426 95.22 41.58 -9.59
CA ARG A 426 96.03 42.20 -10.66
C ARG A 426 97.11 43.14 -10.12
N ARG A 427 96.83 43.90 -9.06
CA ARG A 427 97.86 44.75 -8.41
C ARG A 427 98.95 43.91 -7.76
N VAL A 428 98.57 42.82 -7.08
CA VAL A 428 99.54 41.87 -6.51
C VAL A 428 100.40 41.27 -7.61
N GLU A 429 99.81 40.81 -8.71
CA GLU A 429 100.55 40.30 -9.88
C GLU A 429 101.51 41.34 -10.49
N GLN A 430 101.10 42.62 -10.55
CA GLN A 430 101.98 43.73 -10.97
C GLN A 430 103.17 43.91 -10.03
N HIS A 431 102.93 44.00 -8.72
CA HIS A 431 104.00 44.12 -7.73
C HIS A 431 104.91 42.89 -7.73
N GLU A 432 104.35 41.69 -7.90
CA GLU A 432 105.16 40.47 -8.06
C GLU A 432 106.07 40.55 -9.29
N ALA A 433 105.58 41.09 -10.41
CA ALA A 433 106.37 41.31 -11.62
C ALA A 433 107.47 42.36 -11.40
N GLU A 434 107.18 43.47 -10.72
CA GLU A 434 108.15 44.50 -10.34
C GLU A 434 109.23 43.93 -9.42
N VAL A 435 108.84 43.16 -8.41
CA VAL A 435 109.77 42.47 -7.51
C VAL A 435 110.66 41.51 -8.30
N LYS A 436 110.11 40.74 -9.24
CA LYS A 436 110.93 39.87 -10.13
C LYS A 436 111.91 40.69 -10.96
N LYS A 437 111.50 41.83 -11.53
CA LYS A 437 112.38 42.73 -12.31
C LYS A 437 113.50 43.31 -11.45
N LEU A 438 113.17 43.81 -10.25
CA LEU A 438 114.15 44.33 -9.30
C LEU A 438 115.12 43.24 -8.85
N ARG A 439 114.64 42.01 -8.60
CA ARG A 439 115.51 40.86 -8.30
C ARG A 439 116.50 40.59 -9.43
N LEU A 440 116.05 40.57 -10.68
CA LEU A 440 116.94 40.41 -11.85
C LEU A 440 117.96 41.56 -11.96
N ARG A 441 117.55 42.81 -11.72
CA ARG A 441 118.49 43.95 -11.71
C ARG A 441 119.51 43.85 -10.58
N VAL A 442 119.10 43.39 -9.40
CA VAL A 442 120.04 43.12 -8.29
C VAL A 442 121.02 42.01 -8.67
N GLU A 443 120.58 40.95 -9.34
CA GLU A 443 121.48 39.91 -9.84
C GLU A 443 122.46 40.43 -10.90
N GLU A 444 122.02 41.33 -11.77
CA GLU A 444 122.88 42.00 -12.76
C GLU A 444 123.91 42.92 -12.09
N LEU A 445 123.48 43.79 -11.17
CA LEU A 445 124.38 44.65 -10.38
C LEU A 445 125.39 43.84 -9.57
N LYS A 446 125.01 42.66 -9.06
CA LYS A 446 125.96 41.74 -8.40
C LYS A 446 127.03 41.23 -9.35
N LYS A 447 126.68 40.93 -10.61
CA LYS A 447 127.66 40.54 -11.64
C LYS A 447 128.57 41.70 -12.02
N GLU A 448 128.01 42.89 -12.22
CA GLU A 448 128.77 44.12 -12.48
C GLU A 448 129.74 44.43 -11.32
N LEU A 449 129.29 44.28 -10.06
CA LEU A 449 130.14 44.44 -8.87
C LEU A 449 131.28 43.41 -8.85
N ALA A 450 130.98 42.13 -9.06
CA ALA A 450 132.01 41.10 -9.12
C ALA A 450 133.04 41.38 -10.23
N GLN A 451 132.59 41.87 -11.39
CA GLN A 451 133.48 42.27 -12.47
C GLN A 451 134.37 43.47 -12.09
N ALA A 452 133.82 44.48 -11.41
CA ALA A 452 134.58 45.62 -10.93
C ALA A 452 135.58 45.22 -9.83
N GLU A 453 135.23 44.26 -8.97
CA GLU A 453 136.14 43.66 -7.99
C GLU A 453 137.30 42.93 -8.69
N ASP A 454 137.02 42.14 -9.74
CA ASP A 454 138.04 41.48 -10.56
C ASP A 454 138.98 42.51 -11.23
N GLU A 455 138.43 43.61 -11.78
CA GLU A 455 139.22 44.70 -12.37
C GLU A 455 140.09 45.43 -11.33
N LEU A 456 139.57 45.62 -10.11
CA LEU A 456 140.33 46.20 -9.00
C LEU A 456 141.49 45.28 -8.61
N ASP A 457 141.26 43.97 -8.52
CA ASP A 457 142.30 42.98 -8.24
C ASP A 457 143.36 42.94 -9.35
N GLU A 458 142.95 43.03 -10.61
CA GLU A 458 143.84 43.17 -11.77
C GLU A 458 144.69 44.45 -11.64
N ALA A 459 144.07 45.59 -11.31
CA ALA A 459 144.77 46.86 -11.07
C ALA A 459 145.72 46.77 -9.86
N HIS A 460 145.32 46.11 -8.77
CA HIS A 460 146.19 45.86 -7.61
C HIS A 460 147.38 44.95 -7.96
N ASN A 461 147.16 43.96 -8.84
CA ASN A 461 148.22 43.12 -9.38
C ASN A 461 149.17 43.92 -10.27
N GLN A 462 148.65 44.82 -11.11
CA GLN A 462 149.44 45.75 -11.92
C GLN A 462 150.24 46.71 -11.04
N ALA A 463 149.62 47.29 -10.00
CA ALA A 463 150.28 48.14 -9.02
C ALA A 463 151.41 47.40 -8.30
N ARG A 464 151.18 46.15 -7.89
CA ARG A 464 152.24 45.29 -7.32
C ARG A 464 153.37 45.00 -8.32
N LYS A 465 153.09 44.81 -9.60
CA LYS A 465 154.13 44.65 -10.65
C LYS A 465 154.95 45.93 -10.82
N LEU A 466 154.28 47.07 -10.91
CA LEU A 466 154.94 48.38 -11.01
C LEU A 466 155.76 48.69 -9.76
N GLN A 467 155.26 48.35 -8.56
CA GLN A 467 156.00 48.49 -7.32
C GLN A 467 157.27 47.64 -7.32
N ARG A 468 157.20 46.37 -7.73
CA ARG A 468 158.41 45.54 -7.88
C ARG A 468 159.40 46.13 -8.87
N SER A 469 158.92 46.66 -9.99
CA SER A 469 159.77 47.34 -10.98
C SER A 469 160.41 48.61 -10.41
N LEU A 470 159.67 49.38 -9.61
CA LEU A 470 160.18 50.55 -8.91
C LEU A 470 161.23 50.16 -7.86
N ASP A 471 160.97 49.11 -7.09
CA ASP A 471 161.92 48.59 -6.10
C ASP A 471 163.21 48.09 -6.79
N GLU A 472 163.12 47.40 -7.94
CA GLU A 472 164.27 47.01 -8.75
C GLU A 472 165.06 48.22 -9.29
N GLN A 473 164.37 49.27 -9.75
CA GLN A 473 165.02 50.52 -10.17
C GLN A 473 165.64 51.27 -8.99
N THR A 474 165.01 51.22 -7.82
CA THR A 474 165.51 51.81 -6.58
C THR A 474 166.75 51.06 -6.11
N GLU A 475 166.73 49.74 -6.12
CA GLU A 475 167.90 48.90 -5.82
C GLU A 475 169.04 49.15 -6.81
N GLN A 476 168.75 49.33 -8.10
CA GLN A 476 169.76 49.78 -9.07
C GLN A 476 170.34 51.15 -8.71
N SER A 477 169.50 52.09 -8.29
CA SER A 477 169.93 53.43 -7.85
C SER A 477 170.78 53.36 -6.58
N GLU A 478 170.38 52.58 -5.59
CA GLU A 478 171.12 52.34 -4.35
C GLU A 478 172.45 51.64 -4.63
N ASN A 479 172.50 50.68 -5.55
CA ASN A 479 173.74 50.00 -5.94
C ASN A 479 174.72 50.97 -6.63
N LEU A 480 174.21 51.89 -7.47
CA LEU A 480 175.00 52.99 -8.03
C LEU A 480 175.43 54.00 -6.95
N GLN A 481 174.60 54.23 -5.93
CA GLN A 481 174.91 55.12 -4.81
C GLN A 481 175.99 54.53 -3.89
N VAL A 482 175.98 53.21 -3.65
CA VAL A 482 177.05 52.49 -2.96
C VAL A 482 178.35 52.53 -3.76
N GLN A 483 178.31 52.45 -5.10
CA GLN A 483 179.49 52.65 -5.94
C GLN A 483 180.04 54.08 -5.83
N LEU A 484 179.17 55.10 -5.74
CA LEU A 484 179.55 56.48 -5.48
C LEU A 484 180.15 56.67 -4.08
N GLU A 485 179.58 56.07 -3.05
CA GLU A 485 180.14 56.08 -1.69
C GLU A 485 181.47 55.33 -1.59
N HIS A 486 181.67 54.26 -2.36
CA HIS A 486 182.93 53.52 -2.40
C HIS A 486 184.06 54.32 -3.07
N LEU A 487 183.72 55.12 -4.09
CA LEU A 487 184.64 56.08 -4.70
C LEU A 487 184.90 57.29 -3.78
N GLN A 488 183.89 57.77 -3.03
CA GLN A 488 184.07 58.81 -2.00
C GLN A 488 184.89 58.32 -0.79
N SER A 489 184.77 57.05 -0.42
CA SER A 489 185.49 56.42 0.71
C SER A 489 186.98 56.22 0.45
N ARG A 490 187.43 56.17 -0.81
CA ARG A 490 188.86 56.13 -1.17
C ARG A 490 189.59 57.48 -0.99
N LEU A 491 188.89 58.58 -0.66
CA LEU A 491 189.52 59.92 -0.66
C LEU A 491 189.56 60.66 0.70
N ARG A 492 189.06 60.12 1.83
CA ARG A 492 188.97 60.89 3.11
C ARG A 492 189.43 60.17 4.40
N ARG A 493 190.64 59.62 4.40
CA ARG A 493 191.58 59.50 5.54
C ARG A 493 192.99 59.71 4.96
N GLN A 494 193.78 60.72 5.32
CA GLN A 494 193.99 61.24 6.68
C GLN A 494 193.87 62.78 6.78
N GLN A 495 192.73 63.19 7.33
CA GLN A 495 192.43 64.35 8.20
C GLN A 495 192.58 65.78 7.68
N ASN A 496 191.42 66.44 7.46
CA ASN A 496 191.12 67.76 8.08
C ASN A 496 189.64 68.23 7.92
N THR A 497 189.15 68.88 8.99
CA THR A 497 188.08 69.91 9.14
C THR A 497 186.59 69.63 8.87
N PRO A 498 185.70 70.01 9.82
CA PRO A 498 184.31 70.44 9.56
C PRO A 498 184.01 71.80 10.26
N LEU A 499 182.94 72.57 10.04
CA LEU A 499 181.63 72.40 9.41
C LEU A 499 181.06 73.83 9.16
N PHE A 500 180.89 74.28 7.91
CA PHE A 500 180.17 75.52 7.57
C PHE A 500 179.72 75.56 6.10
N GLY A 501 178.46 75.97 5.87
CA GLY A 501 178.08 76.73 4.65
C GLY A 501 177.12 76.09 3.63
N LYS A 502 175.84 76.48 3.73
CA LYS A 502 175.02 77.18 2.71
C LYS A 502 174.62 76.50 1.36
N ILE A 503 173.31 76.63 1.07
CA ILE A 503 172.68 77.25 -0.15
C ILE A 503 172.11 76.36 -1.30
N ARG A 504 170.81 76.63 -1.60
CA ARG A 504 170.09 76.61 -2.92
C ARG A 504 169.76 75.25 -3.57
N SER A 505 168.81 75.08 -4.49
CA SER A 505 167.69 75.87 -5.08
C SER A 505 167.20 75.10 -6.32
N SER A 506 165.88 75.08 -6.56
CA SER A 506 165.19 75.10 -7.88
C SER A 506 165.36 73.90 -8.83
N ARG A 507 164.46 73.55 -9.77
CA ARG A 507 163.74 74.38 -10.77
C ARG A 507 162.73 73.48 -11.55
N PHE A 508 161.58 74.07 -11.94
CA PHE A 508 160.78 73.88 -13.19
C PHE A 508 160.14 72.50 -13.45
N GLY A 509 158.94 72.36 -14.03
CA GLY A 509 158.12 73.24 -14.89
C GLY A 509 156.93 72.41 -15.47
N PRO A 510 156.18 72.89 -16.49
CA PRO A 510 154.72 73.11 -16.40
C PRO A 510 153.86 72.42 -17.50
N ASP A 511 152.58 72.84 -17.55
CA ASP A 511 151.55 72.81 -18.63
C ASP A 511 150.39 71.77 -18.54
N ASP A 512 149.22 72.25 -18.06
CA ASP A 512 147.86 72.36 -18.68
C ASP A 512 147.49 71.53 -19.93
N PRO A 513 146.20 71.46 -20.38
CA PRO A 513 144.95 72.03 -19.83
C PRO A 513 143.69 71.14 -19.90
N ASP A 514 142.54 71.76 -19.54
CA ASP A 514 141.16 71.51 -20.03
C ASP A 514 140.37 70.38 -19.34
N ASP A 515 139.10 70.50 -18.94
CA ASP A 515 138.02 71.43 -19.35
C ASP A 515 136.85 71.40 -18.33
N GLY A 516 136.14 72.53 -18.23
CA GLY A 516 134.74 72.78 -17.81
C GLY A 516 134.14 72.08 -16.59
N THR A 517 133.83 72.73 -15.46
CA THR A 517 132.83 73.81 -15.22
C THR A 517 131.42 73.56 -15.78
N SER A 518 130.44 73.40 -14.88
CA SER A 518 129.19 74.20 -14.74
C SER A 518 128.13 73.31 -14.05
N ASP A 519 127.77 73.57 -12.79
CA ASP A 519 126.82 74.58 -12.31
C ASP A 519 125.55 74.65 -13.16
N LEU A 520 124.40 74.32 -12.57
CA LEU A 520 123.17 75.12 -12.63
C LEU A 520 122.26 74.71 -11.44
N ASP A 521 122.20 75.61 -10.45
CA ASP A 521 121.01 75.84 -9.62
C ASP A 521 120.00 76.71 -10.41
N GLU A 522 118.82 76.92 -9.79
CA GLU A 522 117.60 77.64 -10.24
C GLU A 522 116.52 76.72 -10.83
N ASP A 523 115.23 76.76 -10.49
CA ASP A 523 114.45 77.42 -9.44
C ASP A 523 113.00 76.89 -9.60
N GLU A 524 112.16 77.19 -8.60
CA GLU A 524 110.69 77.31 -8.67
C GLU A 524 109.77 76.07 -8.85
N ASP A 525 109.11 75.75 -7.73
CA ASP A 525 107.65 75.84 -7.50
C ASP A 525 106.60 75.07 -8.35
N LEU A 526 105.53 74.69 -7.60
CA LEU A 526 104.20 74.20 -8.00
C LEU A 526 104.10 72.69 -8.35
N GLN A 527 103.08 71.93 -7.99
CA GLN A 527 102.01 71.97 -7.00
C GLN A 527 101.30 70.60 -7.12
N ILE A 528 100.57 70.20 -6.07
CA ILE A 528 99.29 69.48 -6.14
C ILE A 528 99.25 67.93 -6.23
N GLN A 529 98.69 67.37 -5.14
CA GLN A 529 97.71 66.26 -4.99
C GLN A 529 98.13 64.78 -5.18
N VAL A 530 98.23 64.12 -4.02
CA VAL A 530 97.56 62.85 -3.63
C VAL A 530 96.23 62.68 -4.38
N PRO A 531 95.91 61.51 -5.00
CA PRO A 531 95.66 60.23 -4.32
C PRO A 531 96.65 59.09 -4.60
#